data_AF-A0A3A4WE82-F1
#
_entry.id   AF-A0A3A4WE82-F1
#
_cell.length_a   1.000
_cell.length_b   1.000
_cell.length_c   1.000
_cell.angle_alpha   90.00
_cell.angle_beta   90.00
_cell.angle_gamma   90.00
#
_symmetry.space_group_name_H-M   'P 1'
#
loop_
_entity.id
_entity.type
_entity.pdbx_description
1 polymer ?
#
loop_
_entity_poly.entity_id
_entity_poly.type
_entity_poly.pdbx_seq_one_letter_code
_entity_poly.pdbx_strand_id
1 'polypeptide(L)'
;MKEGIMIRTAINTIGAILVVLAMAIGPVSAQDDEKLDYKGMVNEISGFLNEALDHYKKGNIQEAKSKTQAAYFEVFENLEGPIRINISASKNYELEEEFTGIRKMIVGKEPAAEVEKRINALMAELKTAVSELEGGHELIAESSDEAKHPGHGAPVETVWLGAVENIESGLGSAIDSYRKGDSKRAAELVVQTQFDNYKNSLLETAVRRYVSQGKDSENNSSFSDIASMIRQGSSPEEVGKQISMLVSQLREDLPGLPVVEGAVSSKEAGKSAETDLPEKDWSKVNADLFQEIDRAVALYKSGETKDAVGILQDAYFDVFEASGMEAKIGARDSNFKAALEGHFSMIVGQMKKGVPVESMEGSLTAMKGDFEKAASMLGTGKDSPMALFFYSLMIILREGIEAILIITAIIAYLVKTDHRDKLRVIYNGCISALVLSVITALLVKWVFKTSAASQEVMEGVAMLLASVVLFSVSYWLISKAEAQKWVSY
;
A
#
# COMPACT_ATOMS: atom_id res chain seq x y z
N MET A 1 -20.33 50.89 45.60
CA MET A 1 -19.43 50.56 46.74
C MET A 1 -19.86 49.32 47.55
N LYS A 2 -20.67 48.40 46.99
CA LYS A 2 -20.98 47.11 47.65
C LYS A 2 -20.73 45.86 46.77
N GLU A 3 -20.55 46.01 45.45
CA GLU A 3 -20.19 44.86 44.58
C GLU A 3 -18.67 44.63 44.46
N GLY A 4 -17.84 45.65 44.65
CA GLY A 4 -16.37 45.52 44.59
C GLY A 4 -15.73 44.83 45.82
N ILE A 5 -16.50 44.58 46.88
CA ILE A 5 -15.99 44.00 48.13
C ILE A 5 -16.12 42.46 48.12
N MET A 6 -17.11 41.90 47.43
CA MET A 6 -17.28 40.43 47.35
C MET A 6 -16.24 39.75 46.45
N ILE A 7 -15.75 40.42 45.41
CA ILE A 7 -14.74 39.86 44.50
C ILE A 7 -13.35 39.79 45.16
N ARG A 8 -13.02 40.74 46.05
CA ARG A 8 -11.73 40.76 46.76
C ARG A 8 -11.61 39.66 47.81
N THR A 9 -12.72 39.24 48.43
CA THR A 9 -12.69 38.16 49.44
C THR A 9 -12.52 36.78 48.79
N ALA A 10 -13.04 36.57 47.58
CA ALA A 10 -12.88 35.32 46.83
C ALA A 10 -11.46 35.14 46.26
N ILE A 11 -10.81 36.23 45.82
CA ILE A 11 -9.43 36.17 45.30
C ILE A 11 -8.42 35.85 46.42
N ASN A 12 -8.64 36.35 47.64
CA ASN A 12 -7.74 36.07 48.76
C ASN A 12 -7.88 34.66 49.35
N THR A 13 -8.99 33.94 49.10
CA THR A 13 -9.12 32.53 49.52
C THR A 13 -8.50 31.57 48.49
N ILE A 14 -8.48 31.93 47.20
CA ILE A 14 -7.83 31.14 46.15
C ILE A 14 -6.30 31.31 46.19
N GLY A 15 -5.81 32.50 46.57
CA GLY A 15 -4.37 32.75 46.75
C GLY A 15 -3.73 31.97 47.91
N ALA A 16 -4.48 31.67 48.97
CA ALA A 16 -3.96 30.93 50.13
C ALA A 16 -3.85 29.40 49.88
N ILE A 17 -4.64 28.84 48.96
CA ILE A 17 -4.56 27.41 48.60
C ILE A 17 -3.41 27.17 47.61
N LEU A 18 -3.08 28.15 46.77
CA LEU A 18 -1.97 28.05 45.82
C LEU A 18 -0.57 28.21 46.47
N VAL A 19 -0.46 28.83 47.63
CA VAL A 19 0.84 28.97 48.34
C VAL A 19 1.17 27.75 49.20
N VAL A 20 0.18 26.96 49.64
CA VAL A 20 0.44 25.69 50.35
C VAL A 20 0.81 24.56 49.38
N LEU A 21 0.35 24.61 48.12
CA LEU A 21 0.77 23.64 47.09
C LEU A 21 2.17 23.93 46.51
N ALA A 22 2.71 25.13 46.71
CA ALA A 22 4.04 25.52 46.23
C ALA A 22 5.18 25.22 47.22
N MET A 23 4.89 24.71 48.43
CA MET A 23 5.90 24.37 49.45
C MET A 23 6.04 22.86 49.71
N ALA A 24 5.38 22.01 48.92
CA ALA A 24 5.51 20.55 48.98
C ALA A 24 6.36 19.96 47.83
N ILE A 25 7.04 20.79 47.05
CA ILE A 25 8.06 20.35 46.09
C ILE A 25 9.41 20.61 46.78
N GLY A 26 9.84 19.64 47.59
CA GLY A 26 11.25 19.55 47.95
C GLY A 26 12.09 19.46 46.68
N PRO A 27 13.39 19.79 46.71
CA PRO A 27 14.25 19.62 45.54
C PRO A 27 14.13 18.17 45.09
N VAL A 28 13.52 17.96 43.92
CA VAL A 28 13.67 16.72 43.18
C VAL A 28 15.16 16.67 42.88
N SER A 29 15.88 15.88 43.67
CA SER A 29 17.18 15.38 43.29
C SER A 29 17.04 14.88 41.85
N ALA A 30 17.80 15.49 40.94
CA ALA A 30 17.95 14.99 39.59
C ALA A 30 18.23 13.49 39.70
N GLN A 31 17.23 12.68 39.34
CA GLN A 31 17.44 11.29 39.04
C GLN A 31 18.32 11.33 37.79
N ASP A 32 19.53 10.79 37.89
CA ASP A 32 20.43 10.67 36.76
C ASP A 32 19.64 10.13 35.56
N ASP A 33 19.66 10.85 34.44
CA ASP A 33 19.13 10.36 33.17
C ASP A 33 19.87 9.06 32.85
N GLU A 34 19.23 7.92 33.10
CA GLU A 34 19.78 6.60 32.82
C GLU A 34 19.88 6.48 31.29
N LYS A 35 21.06 6.80 30.75
CA LYS A 35 21.38 6.71 29.33
C LYS A 35 21.07 5.27 28.88
N LEU A 36 20.10 5.11 27.97
CA LEU A 36 19.70 3.80 27.44
C LEU A 36 20.94 3.02 26.93
N ASP A 37 21.14 1.82 27.45
CA ASP A 37 22.28 0.96 27.10
C ASP A 37 22.05 0.23 25.77
N TYR A 38 22.23 0.96 24.67
CA TYR A 38 22.07 0.44 23.32
C TYR A 38 23.03 -0.71 23.01
N LYS A 39 24.28 -0.65 23.52
CA LYS A 39 25.24 -1.74 23.40
C LYS A 39 24.80 -2.99 24.16
N GLY A 40 24.28 -2.83 25.37
CA GLY A 40 23.69 -3.90 26.16
C GLY A 40 22.57 -4.60 25.42
N MET A 41 21.64 -3.84 24.85
CA MET A 41 20.53 -4.37 24.04
C MET A 41 21.03 -5.16 22.83
N VAL A 42 22.00 -4.66 22.05
CA VAL A 42 22.55 -5.43 20.92
C VAL A 42 23.30 -6.69 21.36
N ASN A 43 23.97 -6.67 22.52
CA ASN A 43 24.58 -7.87 23.08
C ASN A 43 23.53 -8.91 23.51
N GLU A 44 22.39 -8.47 24.02
CA GLU A 44 21.28 -9.35 24.38
C GLU A 44 20.62 -9.97 23.14
N ILE A 45 20.38 -9.17 22.08
CA ILE A 45 19.95 -9.66 20.76
C ILE A 45 20.92 -10.73 20.25
N SER A 46 22.22 -10.47 20.33
CA SER A 46 23.26 -11.45 19.96
C SER A 46 23.13 -12.74 20.75
N GLY A 47 22.88 -12.67 22.05
CA GLY A 47 22.66 -13.83 22.91
C GLY A 47 21.48 -14.68 22.41
N PHE A 48 20.32 -14.05 22.22
CA PHE A 48 19.14 -14.73 21.71
C PHE A 48 19.34 -15.35 20.32
N LEU A 49 19.96 -14.64 19.38
CA LEU A 49 20.17 -15.16 18.02
C LEU A 49 21.21 -16.28 17.98
N ASN A 50 22.23 -16.25 18.85
CA ASN A 50 23.18 -17.36 18.99
C ASN A 50 22.49 -18.61 19.58
N GLU A 51 21.66 -18.44 20.61
CA GLU A 51 20.85 -19.54 21.15
C GLU A 51 19.88 -20.10 20.09
N ALA A 52 19.27 -19.23 19.29
CA ALA A 52 18.41 -19.63 18.18
C ALA A 52 19.17 -20.53 17.19
N LEU A 53 20.36 -20.11 16.77
CA LEU A 53 21.21 -20.86 15.86
C LEU A 53 21.66 -22.20 16.47
N ASP A 54 21.96 -22.23 17.75
CA ASP A 54 22.35 -23.44 18.49
C ASP A 54 21.22 -24.46 18.53
N HIS A 55 20.00 -24.02 18.83
CA HIS A 55 18.81 -24.85 18.78
C HIS A 55 18.53 -25.33 17.36
N TYR A 56 18.71 -24.46 16.37
CA TYR A 56 18.51 -24.80 14.96
C TYR A 56 19.47 -25.89 14.49
N LYS A 57 20.77 -25.77 14.82
CA LYS A 57 21.80 -26.78 14.53
C LYS A 57 21.52 -28.14 15.18
N LYS A 58 20.82 -28.14 16.32
CA LYS A 58 20.36 -29.37 17.03
C LYS A 58 19.05 -29.93 16.48
N GLY A 59 18.42 -29.27 15.51
CA GLY A 59 17.13 -29.66 14.93
C GLY A 59 15.91 -29.20 15.73
N ASN A 60 16.09 -28.40 16.79
CA ASN A 60 15.01 -27.90 17.63
C ASN A 60 14.42 -26.62 17.02
N ILE A 61 13.60 -26.79 15.98
CA ILE A 61 13.05 -25.68 15.18
C ILE A 61 12.18 -24.74 16.03
N GLN A 62 11.39 -25.26 16.97
CA GLN A 62 10.49 -24.43 17.78
C GLN A 62 11.26 -23.55 18.77
N GLU A 63 12.24 -24.10 19.49
CA GLU A 63 13.12 -23.29 20.34
C GLU A 63 13.93 -22.27 19.52
N ALA A 64 14.43 -22.66 18.35
CA ALA A 64 15.14 -21.72 17.47
C ALA A 64 14.27 -20.52 17.08
N LYS A 65 13.04 -20.80 16.65
CA LYS A 65 12.04 -19.78 16.30
C LYS A 65 11.69 -18.89 17.49
N SER A 66 11.43 -19.49 18.65
CA SER A 66 11.13 -18.77 19.90
C SER A 66 12.27 -17.83 20.31
N LYS A 67 13.52 -18.25 20.14
CA LYS A 67 14.68 -17.41 20.43
C LYS A 67 14.86 -16.27 19.43
N THR A 68 14.59 -16.50 18.14
CA THR A 68 14.54 -15.40 17.14
C THR A 68 13.44 -14.39 17.46
N GLN A 69 12.27 -14.85 17.91
CA GLN A 69 11.17 -13.97 18.33
C GLN A 69 11.51 -13.18 19.59
N ALA A 70 12.17 -13.81 20.57
CA ALA A 70 12.60 -13.12 21.77
C ALA A 70 13.62 -12.01 21.45
N ALA A 71 14.56 -12.26 20.54
CA ALA A 71 15.50 -11.24 20.08
C ALA A 71 14.80 -9.98 19.53
N TYR A 72 13.70 -10.18 18.79
CA TYR A 72 12.90 -9.10 18.24
C TYR A 72 12.04 -8.41 19.31
N PHE A 73 11.08 -9.13 19.89
CA PHE A 73 10.05 -8.56 20.76
C PHE A 73 10.53 -8.18 22.17
N GLU A 74 11.58 -8.83 22.70
CA GLU A 74 12.04 -8.54 24.06
C GLU A 74 13.08 -7.42 24.08
N VAL A 75 13.81 -7.24 22.98
CA VAL A 75 14.96 -6.34 22.94
C VAL A 75 14.88 -5.34 21.79
N PHE A 76 14.77 -5.81 20.54
CA PHE A 76 14.83 -4.93 19.37
C PHE A 76 13.68 -3.91 19.30
N GLU A 77 12.46 -4.24 19.73
CA GLU A 77 11.35 -3.26 19.81
C GLU A 77 11.75 -1.98 20.59
N ASN A 78 12.60 -2.10 21.61
CA ASN A 78 13.08 -0.95 22.40
C ASN A 78 14.11 -0.10 21.65
N LEU A 79 14.75 -0.64 20.61
CA LEU A 79 15.66 0.08 19.72
C LEU A 79 14.95 0.74 18.54
N GLU A 80 13.72 0.34 18.22
CA GLU A 80 13.02 0.84 17.03
C GLU A 80 12.80 2.35 17.06
N GLY A 81 12.34 2.87 18.20
CA GLY A 81 12.14 4.30 18.39
C GLY A 81 13.43 5.10 18.19
N PRO A 82 14.50 4.80 18.95
CA PRO A 82 15.81 5.41 18.78
C PRO A 82 16.36 5.31 17.35
N ILE A 83 16.28 4.15 16.69
CA ILE A 83 16.76 3.95 15.32
C ILE A 83 15.94 4.78 14.33
N ARG A 84 14.61 4.77 14.45
CA ARG A 84 13.71 5.53 13.58
C ARG A 84 13.95 7.04 13.69
N ILE A 85 14.18 7.52 14.91
CA ILE A 85 14.34 8.95 15.21
C ILE A 85 15.74 9.45 14.84
N ASN A 86 16.80 8.70 15.17
CA ASN A 86 18.18 9.19 15.10
C ASN A 86 18.96 8.65 13.89
N ILE A 87 18.48 7.59 13.22
CA ILE A 87 19.10 7.04 12.01
C ILE A 87 18.14 7.22 10.83
N SER A 88 17.13 6.37 10.71
CA SER A 88 15.99 6.57 9.81
C SER A 88 14.93 5.49 9.99
N ALA A 89 13.70 5.79 9.58
CA ALA A 89 12.62 4.81 9.47
C ALA A 89 12.93 3.67 8.48
N SER A 90 13.67 3.94 7.39
CA SER A 90 14.09 2.91 6.43
C SER A 90 15.06 1.93 7.07
N LYS A 91 16.04 2.43 7.83
CA LYS A 91 17.00 1.57 8.53
C LYS A 91 16.29 0.70 9.58
N ASN A 92 15.31 1.26 10.27
CA ASN A 92 14.48 0.49 11.20
C ASN A 92 13.78 -0.67 10.49
N TYR A 93 13.11 -0.38 9.38
CA TYR A 93 12.40 -1.38 8.57
C TYR A 93 13.32 -2.46 8.00
N GLU A 94 14.51 -2.09 7.49
CA GLU A 94 15.51 -3.07 7.01
C GLU A 94 15.92 -4.05 8.12
N LEU A 95 16.15 -3.53 9.32
CA LEU A 95 16.53 -4.36 10.47
C LEU A 95 15.36 -5.25 10.93
N GLU A 96 14.13 -4.75 10.94
CA GLU A 96 12.89 -5.53 11.20
C GLU A 96 12.77 -6.70 10.20
N GLU A 97 12.92 -6.44 8.89
CA GLU A 97 12.82 -7.46 7.84
C GLU A 97 13.85 -8.58 8.01
N GLU A 98 15.05 -8.28 8.51
CA GLU A 98 16.08 -9.29 8.75
C GLU A 98 15.67 -10.27 9.85
N PHE A 99 15.02 -9.83 10.93
CA PHE A 99 14.49 -10.74 11.96
C PHE A 99 13.45 -11.69 11.39
N THR A 100 12.48 -11.17 10.61
CA THR A 100 11.50 -12.04 9.97
C THR A 100 12.16 -12.96 8.95
N GLY A 101 13.12 -12.45 8.19
CA GLY A 101 13.87 -13.21 7.21
C GLY A 101 14.60 -14.41 7.79
N ILE A 102 15.29 -14.23 8.92
CA ILE A 102 15.95 -15.30 9.67
C ILE A 102 14.91 -16.33 10.14
N ARG A 103 13.77 -15.87 10.68
CA ARG A 103 12.68 -16.75 11.11
C ARG A 103 12.12 -17.59 9.96
N LYS A 104 11.89 -16.96 8.79
CA LYS A 104 11.42 -17.66 7.57
C LYS A 104 12.40 -18.74 7.14
N MET A 105 13.72 -18.48 7.18
CA MET A 105 14.73 -19.49 6.87
C MET A 105 14.73 -20.67 7.85
N ILE A 106 14.58 -20.40 9.15
CA ILE A 106 14.48 -21.43 10.21
C ILE A 106 13.26 -22.33 9.97
N VAL A 107 12.09 -21.73 9.72
CA VAL A 107 10.84 -22.47 9.43
C VAL A 107 10.95 -23.25 8.12
N GLY A 108 11.56 -22.65 7.09
CA GLY A 108 11.84 -23.27 5.80
C GLY A 108 12.87 -24.39 5.83
N LYS A 109 13.54 -24.61 6.97
CA LYS A 109 14.62 -25.61 7.14
C LYS A 109 15.80 -25.38 6.19
N GLU A 110 16.09 -24.11 5.90
CA GLU A 110 17.24 -23.72 5.07
C GLU A 110 18.58 -24.15 5.71
N PRO A 111 19.67 -24.32 4.95
CA PRO A 111 20.95 -24.75 5.50
C PRO A 111 21.42 -23.87 6.67
N ALA A 112 21.83 -24.49 7.78
CA ALA A 112 22.24 -23.78 9.00
C ALA A 112 23.37 -22.77 8.77
N ALA A 113 24.24 -23.01 7.78
CA ALA A 113 25.27 -22.07 7.38
C ALA A 113 24.71 -20.77 6.77
N GLU A 114 23.61 -20.84 6.02
CA GLU A 114 22.96 -19.65 5.46
C GLU A 114 22.19 -18.87 6.54
N VAL A 115 21.55 -19.58 7.48
CA VAL A 115 20.92 -18.94 8.65
C VAL A 115 21.96 -18.21 9.50
N GLU A 116 23.10 -18.86 9.78
CA GLU A 116 24.22 -18.27 10.52
C GLU A 116 24.81 -17.04 9.80
N LYS A 117 24.97 -17.12 8.48
CA LYS A 117 25.44 -16.00 7.67
C LYS A 117 24.50 -14.80 7.77
N ARG A 118 23.18 -15.02 7.71
CA ARG A 118 22.19 -13.95 7.81
C ARG A 118 22.12 -13.33 9.20
N ILE A 119 22.18 -14.15 10.26
CA ILE A 119 22.31 -13.67 11.65
C ILE A 119 23.55 -12.79 11.81
N ASN A 120 24.70 -13.21 11.27
CA ASN A 120 25.93 -12.43 11.34
C ASN A 120 25.84 -11.09 10.60
N ALA A 121 25.13 -11.05 9.46
CA ALA A 121 24.87 -9.82 8.73
C ALA A 121 24.01 -8.85 9.55
N LEU A 122 22.88 -9.31 10.09
CA LEU A 122 22.03 -8.52 10.98
C LEU A 122 22.82 -7.98 12.19
N MET A 123 23.63 -8.82 12.83
CA MET A 123 24.44 -8.40 13.98
C MET A 123 25.51 -7.36 13.62
N ALA A 124 26.03 -7.37 12.38
CA ALA A 124 26.94 -6.33 11.92
C ALA A 124 26.19 -4.99 11.75
N GLU A 125 25.00 -5.02 11.15
CA GLU A 125 24.20 -3.82 10.96
C GLU A 125 23.70 -3.21 12.27
N LEU A 126 23.28 -4.03 13.23
CA LEU A 126 22.88 -3.55 14.57
C LEU A 126 24.04 -2.88 15.32
N LYS A 127 25.26 -3.39 15.19
CA LYS A 127 26.45 -2.76 15.78
C LYS A 127 26.77 -1.41 15.13
N THR A 128 26.60 -1.31 13.82
CA THR A 128 26.73 -0.04 13.10
C THR A 128 25.69 0.96 13.60
N ALA A 129 24.41 0.56 13.64
CA ALA A 129 23.32 1.40 14.10
C ALA A 129 23.55 1.90 15.54
N VAL A 130 23.94 1.05 16.47
CA VAL A 130 24.24 1.48 17.86
C VAL A 130 25.43 2.42 17.94
N SER A 131 26.44 2.25 17.09
CA SER A 131 27.58 3.17 17.05
C SER A 131 27.15 4.57 16.62
N GLU A 132 26.17 4.67 15.71
CA GLU A 132 25.55 5.94 15.30
C GLU A 132 24.68 6.53 16.42
N LEU A 133 23.89 5.70 17.13
CA LEU A 133 23.06 6.15 18.26
C LEU A 133 23.86 6.71 19.44
N GLU A 134 25.02 6.12 19.75
CA GLU A 134 25.87 6.56 20.86
C GLU A 134 26.75 7.77 20.53
N GLY A 135 26.91 8.07 19.23
CA GLY A 135 27.78 9.13 18.71
C GLY A 135 27.36 10.55 19.08
N GLY A 136 26.12 10.74 19.53
CA GLY A 136 25.64 12.00 20.11
C GLY A 136 25.72 13.17 19.15
N HIS A 137 24.79 13.24 18.19
CA HIS A 137 24.51 14.48 17.47
C HIS A 137 23.23 15.11 18.02
N GLU A 138 23.35 16.33 18.53
CA GLU A 138 22.23 17.24 18.76
C GLU A 138 21.47 17.41 17.45
N LEU A 139 20.13 17.52 17.49
CA LEU A 139 19.26 17.59 16.32
C LEU A 139 19.75 18.62 15.30
N ILE A 140 20.48 18.14 14.31
CA ILE A 140 20.78 18.82 13.06
C ILE A 140 20.22 17.87 12.00
N ALA A 141 19.23 18.35 11.27
CA ALA A 141 18.86 17.74 10.00
C ALA A 141 20.07 17.86 9.09
N GLU A 142 20.89 16.81 9.01
CA GLU A 142 22.04 16.74 8.13
C GLU A 142 21.88 15.50 7.23
N SER A 143 21.95 15.75 5.92
CA SER A 143 21.71 14.77 4.88
C SER A 143 22.77 13.66 4.91
N SER A 144 22.33 12.40 4.90
CA SER A 144 23.20 11.25 4.77
C SER A 144 23.88 11.18 3.39
N ASP A 145 25.14 10.72 3.41
CA ASP A 145 26.12 10.71 2.33
C ASP A 145 25.56 10.43 0.93
N GLU A 146 25.89 11.34 0.00
CA GLU A 146 25.57 11.29 -1.43
C GLU A 146 26.12 10.01 -2.08
N ALA A 147 25.24 9.16 -2.62
CA ALA A 147 25.67 8.29 -3.69
C ALA A 147 26.07 9.20 -4.86
N LYS A 148 27.30 9.06 -5.37
CA LYS A 148 27.80 9.88 -6.47
C LYS A 148 26.86 9.75 -7.68
N HIS A 149 26.07 10.78 -7.91
CA HIS A 149 25.23 10.92 -9.09
C HIS A 149 26.12 10.77 -10.34
N PRO A 150 25.79 9.89 -11.29
CA PRO A 150 26.46 9.86 -12.58
C PRO A 150 26.23 11.23 -13.24
N GLY A 151 27.31 11.97 -13.51
CA GLY A 151 27.22 13.37 -13.92
C GLY A 151 26.33 13.62 -15.13
N HIS A 152 25.93 14.88 -15.31
CA HIS A 152 25.15 15.35 -16.46
C HIS A 152 25.72 14.81 -17.79
N GLY A 153 24.97 13.92 -18.45
CA GLY A 153 25.37 13.26 -19.70
C GLY A 153 25.31 11.73 -19.70
N ALA A 154 25.02 11.08 -18.56
CA ALA A 154 24.74 9.65 -18.52
C ALA A 154 23.44 9.28 -19.27
N PRO A 155 23.38 8.08 -19.90
CA PRO A 155 22.17 7.65 -20.58
C PRO A 155 21.01 7.52 -19.58
N VAL A 156 19.81 7.88 -20.02
CA VAL A 156 18.59 7.72 -19.23
C VAL A 156 17.84 6.50 -19.75
N GLU A 157 17.51 5.60 -18.82
CA GLU A 157 16.74 4.40 -19.15
C GLU A 157 15.28 4.74 -19.51
N THR A 158 14.77 4.08 -20.56
CA THR A 158 13.44 4.37 -21.11
C THR A 158 12.30 4.10 -20.13
N VAL A 159 12.49 3.17 -19.19
CA VAL A 159 11.54 2.89 -18.10
C VAL A 159 11.37 4.09 -17.17
N TRP A 160 12.46 4.78 -16.82
CA TRP A 160 12.43 5.93 -15.94
C TRP A 160 11.89 7.18 -16.62
N LEU A 161 12.21 7.38 -17.90
CA LEU A 161 11.57 8.42 -18.71
C LEU A 161 10.05 8.24 -18.74
N GLY A 162 9.57 7.02 -18.98
CA GLY A 162 8.13 6.72 -18.99
C GLY A 162 7.46 6.92 -17.62
N ALA A 163 8.14 6.57 -16.52
CA ALA A 163 7.63 6.79 -15.18
C ALA A 163 7.43 8.29 -14.88
N VAL A 164 8.43 9.12 -15.20
CA VAL A 164 8.35 10.58 -14.96
C VAL A 164 7.36 11.27 -15.90
N GLU A 165 7.25 10.86 -17.16
CA GLU A 165 6.22 11.35 -18.08
C GLU A 165 4.80 11.06 -17.57
N ASN A 166 4.58 9.88 -17.00
CA ASN A 166 3.31 9.56 -16.37
C ASN A 166 3.03 10.37 -15.10
N ILE A 167 4.06 10.59 -14.26
CA ILE A 167 3.93 11.45 -13.08
C ILE A 167 3.52 12.85 -13.52
N GLU A 168 4.17 13.40 -14.53
CA GLU A 168 3.84 14.72 -15.08
C GLU A 168 2.40 14.76 -15.62
N SER A 169 1.97 13.73 -16.35
CA SER A 169 0.60 13.64 -16.87
C SER A 169 -0.47 13.53 -15.76
N GLY A 170 -0.20 12.72 -14.73
CA GLY A 170 -1.11 12.54 -13.59
C GLY A 170 -1.24 13.82 -12.74
N LEU A 171 -0.12 14.49 -12.46
CA LEU A 171 -0.12 15.79 -11.78
C LEU A 171 -0.74 16.90 -12.64
N GLY A 172 -0.57 16.83 -13.98
CA GLY A 172 -1.28 17.68 -14.94
C GLY A 172 -2.80 17.52 -14.84
N SER A 173 -3.29 16.29 -14.75
CA SER A 173 -4.71 15.99 -14.54
C SER A 173 -5.21 16.51 -13.18
N ALA A 174 -4.39 16.39 -12.14
CA ALA A 174 -4.71 16.92 -10.82
C ALA A 174 -4.88 18.45 -10.84
N ILE A 175 -3.95 19.20 -11.44
CA ILE A 175 -4.04 20.66 -11.49
C ILE A 175 -5.19 21.14 -12.38
N ASP A 176 -5.51 20.42 -13.46
CA ASP A 176 -6.66 20.73 -14.30
C ASP A 176 -7.99 20.46 -13.59
N SER A 177 -8.08 19.40 -12.78
CA SER A 177 -9.22 19.16 -11.88
C SER A 177 -9.35 20.29 -10.86
N TYR A 178 -8.22 20.74 -10.30
CA TYR A 178 -8.22 21.79 -9.30
C TYR A 178 -8.68 23.14 -9.86
N ARG A 179 -8.22 23.51 -11.06
CA ARG A 179 -8.66 24.72 -11.78
C ARG A 179 -10.16 24.72 -12.10
N LYS A 180 -10.78 23.54 -12.22
CA LYS A 180 -12.23 23.37 -12.41
C LYS A 180 -13.03 23.46 -11.10
N GLY A 181 -12.35 23.66 -9.97
CA GLY A 181 -12.96 23.78 -8.64
C GLY A 181 -13.12 22.46 -7.88
N ASP A 182 -12.61 21.34 -8.41
CA ASP A 182 -12.69 20.03 -7.74
C ASP A 182 -11.39 19.71 -6.99
N SER A 183 -11.25 20.32 -5.80
CA SER A 183 -10.10 20.15 -4.91
C SER A 183 -9.99 18.74 -4.33
N LYS A 184 -11.12 18.07 -4.09
CA LYS A 184 -11.13 16.70 -3.57
C LYS A 184 -10.55 15.74 -4.60
N ARG A 185 -11.07 15.77 -5.84
CA ARG A 185 -10.57 14.91 -6.92
C ARG A 185 -9.13 15.23 -7.28
N ALA A 186 -8.74 16.50 -7.25
CA ALA A 186 -7.37 16.93 -7.49
C ALA A 186 -6.39 16.34 -6.47
N ALA A 187 -6.70 16.40 -5.17
CA ALA A 187 -5.85 15.82 -4.13
C ALA A 187 -5.79 14.28 -4.22
N GLU A 188 -6.89 13.61 -4.58
CA GLU A 188 -6.91 12.17 -4.85
C GLU A 188 -6.01 11.81 -6.04
N LEU A 189 -6.04 12.58 -7.13
CA LEU A 189 -5.19 12.37 -8.30
C LEU A 189 -3.70 12.52 -8.00
N VAL A 190 -3.31 13.44 -7.11
CA VAL A 190 -1.90 13.59 -6.68
C VAL A 190 -1.44 12.34 -5.93
N VAL A 191 -2.25 11.87 -4.96
CA VAL A 191 -1.95 10.66 -4.20
C VAL A 191 -1.90 9.45 -5.13
N GLN A 192 -2.89 9.29 -6.00
CA GLN A 192 -2.91 8.22 -6.99
C GLN A 192 -1.66 8.24 -7.88
N THR A 193 -1.24 9.42 -8.34
CA THR A 193 -0.06 9.56 -9.19
C THR A 193 1.23 9.16 -8.48
N GLN A 194 1.37 9.50 -7.19
CA GLN A 194 2.48 9.07 -6.35
C GLN A 194 2.54 7.53 -6.28
N PHE A 195 1.42 6.87 -5.98
CA PHE A 195 1.39 5.41 -5.88
C PHE A 195 1.61 4.72 -7.24
N ASP A 196 0.81 5.08 -8.24
CA ASP A 196 0.78 4.37 -9.53
C ASP A 196 2.06 4.57 -10.35
N ASN A 197 2.68 5.75 -10.28
CA ASN A 197 3.75 6.13 -11.21
C ASN A 197 5.09 6.42 -10.55
N TYR A 198 5.15 6.73 -9.25
CA TYR A 198 6.42 6.89 -8.53
C TYR A 198 6.79 5.64 -7.72
N LYS A 199 5.84 5.07 -6.95
CA LYS A 199 6.09 3.89 -6.11
C LYS A 199 6.04 2.58 -6.92
N ASN A 200 4.93 2.34 -7.63
CA ASN A 200 4.71 1.07 -8.37
C ASN A 200 5.62 0.90 -9.59
N SER A 201 6.14 2.00 -10.15
CA SER A 201 7.16 1.94 -11.20
C SER A 201 8.53 1.48 -10.68
N LEU A 202 8.69 1.38 -9.35
CA LEU A 202 9.96 1.22 -8.64
C LEU A 202 10.93 2.39 -8.80
N LEU A 203 10.48 3.54 -9.33
CA LEU A 203 11.30 4.75 -9.39
C LEU A 203 11.68 5.24 -7.99
N GLU A 204 10.76 5.15 -7.02
CA GLU A 204 11.05 5.39 -5.59
C GLU A 204 12.24 4.54 -5.11
N THR A 205 12.23 3.25 -5.45
CA THR A 205 13.29 2.32 -5.05
C THR A 205 14.61 2.66 -5.75
N ALA A 206 14.55 3.05 -7.03
CA ALA A 206 15.73 3.41 -7.79
C ALA A 206 16.36 4.72 -7.27
N VAL A 207 15.56 5.76 -7.02
CA VAL A 207 16.02 7.03 -6.43
C VAL A 207 16.62 6.79 -5.04
N ARG A 208 15.92 6.02 -4.18
CA ARG A 208 16.40 5.71 -2.83
C ARG A 208 17.74 4.97 -2.83
N ARG A 209 17.91 3.99 -3.73
CA ARG A 209 19.12 3.14 -3.78
C ARG A 209 20.30 3.78 -4.49
N TYR A 210 20.06 4.60 -5.52
CA TYR A 210 21.11 5.05 -6.44
C TYR A 210 21.29 6.58 -6.51
N VAL A 211 20.40 7.37 -5.90
CA VAL A 211 20.57 8.82 -5.73
C VAL A 211 20.82 9.15 -4.26
N SER A 212 19.78 9.11 -3.42
CA SER A 212 19.90 9.12 -1.97
C SER A 212 18.54 8.89 -1.31
N GLN A 213 18.57 8.43 -0.05
CA GLN A 213 17.37 8.35 0.78
C GLN A 213 16.76 9.73 1.05
N GLY A 214 17.59 10.75 1.24
CA GLY A 214 17.15 12.14 1.37
C GLY A 214 16.35 12.59 0.14
N LYS A 215 16.81 12.20 -1.05
CA LYS A 215 16.13 12.57 -2.29
C LYS A 215 14.77 11.91 -2.45
N ASP A 216 14.69 10.62 -2.12
CA ASP A 216 13.42 9.92 -2.08
C ASP A 216 12.43 10.55 -1.08
N SER A 217 12.92 10.95 0.10
CA SER A 217 12.13 11.65 1.11
C SER A 217 11.62 13.02 0.63
N GLU A 218 12.47 13.81 -0.05
CA GLU A 218 12.07 15.08 -0.67
C GLU A 218 10.98 14.88 -1.73
N ASN A 219 11.11 13.85 -2.57
CA ASN A 219 10.14 13.54 -3.61
C ASN A 219 8.79 13.12 -3.01
N ASN A 220 8.80 12.21 -2.02
CA ASN A 220 7.59 11.80 -1.28
C ASN A 220 6.93 12.96 -0.53
N SER A 221 7.73 13.85 0.07
CA SER A 221 7.23 15.04 0.76
C SER A 221 6.58 16.01 -0.24
N SER A 222 7.19 16.21 -1.41
CA SER A 222 6.64 17.07 -2.46
C SER A 222 5.25 16.62 -2.94
N PHE A 223 5.01 15.32 -3.13
CA PHE A 223 3.67 14.81 -3.44
C PHE A 223 2.66 15.12 -2.32
N SER A 224 3.07 14.91 -1.07
CA SER A 224 2.24 15.16 0.11
C SER A 224 1.92 16.65 0.25
N ASP A 225 2.89 17.51 0.01
CA ASP A 225 2.77 18.96 0.05
C ASP A 225 1.82 19.48 -1.04
N ILE A 226 1.94 18.99 -2.28
CA ILE A 226 1.02 19.34 -3.37
C ILE A 226 -0.42 18.97 -3.00
N ALA A 227 -0.64 17.75 -2.47
CA ALA A 227 -1.97 17.33 -2.02
C ALA A 227 -2.49 18.18 -0.85
N SER A 228 -1.60 18.58 0.07
CA SER A 228 -1.90 19.43 1.21
C SER A 228 -2.28 20.85 0.77
N MET A 229 -1.51 21.48 -0.13
CA MET A 229 -1.78 22.79 -0.72
C MET A 229 -3.16 22.83 -1.39
N ILE A 230 -3.51 21.78 -2.14
CA ILE A 230 -4.84 21.65 -2.77
C ILE A 230 -5.95 21.60 -1.71
N ARG A 231 -5.78 20.82 -0.64
CA ARG A 231 -6.77 20.72 0.45
C ARG A 231 -6.90 22.00 1.26
N GLN A 232 -5.81 22.74 1.40
CA GLN A 232 -5.76 24.02 2.12
C GLN A 232 -6.24 25.21 1.28
N GLY A 233 -6.52 25.00 -0.01
CA GLY A 233 -7.04 26.04 -0.89
C GLY A 233 -5.99 27.01 -1.43
N SER A 234 -4.71 26.60 -1.50
CA SER A 234 -3.65 27.38 -2.15
C SER A 234 -3.99 27.68 -3.61
N SER A 235 -3.45 28.75 -4.21
CA SER A 235 -3.80 29.09 -5.60
C SER A 235 -3.34 28.02 -6.59
N PRO A 236 -4.08 27.78 -7.70
CA PRO A 236 -3.64 26.84 -8.74
C PRO A 236 -2.26 27.19 -9.32
N GLU A 237 -1.87 28.46 -9.34
CA GLU A 237 -0.54 28.91 -9.74
C GLU A 237 0.56 28.42 -8.80
N GLU A 238 0.34 28.51 -7.48
CA GLU A 238 1.29 28.01 -6.47
C GLU A 238 1.40 26.48 -6.50
N VAL A 239 0.27 25.78 -6.63
CA VAL A 239 0.24 24.31 -6.76
C VAL A 239 0.96 23.88 -8.05
N GLY A 240 0.72 24.57 -9.16
CA GLY A 240 1.39 24.31 -10.44
C GLY A 240 2.90 24.51 -10.37
N LYS A 241 3.37 25.53 -9.63
CA LYS A 241 4.80 25.76 -9.39
C LYS A 241 5.43 24.59 -8.62
N GLN A 242 4.77 24.11 -7.56
CA GLN A 242 5.27 22.98 -6.76
C GLN A 242 5.31 21.68 -7.59
N ILE A 243 4.28 21.43 -8.43
CA ILE A 243 4.28 20.31 -9.38
C ILE A 243 5.48 20.41 -10.33
N SER A 244 5.75 21.60 -10.86
CA SER A 244 6.84 21.82 -11.83
C SER A 244 8.21 21.60 -11.19
N MET A 245 8.38 22.01 -9.93
CA MET A 245 9.59 21.76 -9.14
C MET A 245 9.80 20.26 -8.92
N LEU A 246 8.77 19.52 -8.51
CA LEU A 246 8.85 18.07 -8.33
C LEU A 246 9.21 17.36 -9.64
N VAL A 247 8.57 17.71 -10.76
CA VAL A 247 8.85 17.08 -12.07
C VAL A 247 10.27 17.41 -12.53
N SER A 248 10.74 18.65 -12.38
CA SER A 248 12.14 19.01 -12.68
C SER A 248 13.10 18.17 -11.85
N GLN A 249 12.82 18.04 -10.56
CA GLN A 249 13.65 17.29 -9.65
C GLN A 249 13.76 15.82 -10.02
N LEU A 250 12.62 15.17 -10.29
CA LEU A 250 12.59 13.78 -10.73
C LEU A 250 13.35 13.58 -12.04
N ARG A 251 13.30 14.55 -12.97
CA ARG A 251 14.06 14.51 -14.24
C ARG A 251 15.57 14.63 -14.02
N GLU A 252 15.97 15.46 -13.06
CA GLU A 252 17.38 15.63 -12.67
C GLU A 252 17.98 14.36 -12.08
N ASP A 253 17.16 13.57 -11.36
CA ASP A 253 17.56 12.32 -10.70
C ASP A 253 17.73 11.13 -11.67
N LEU A 254 17.27 11.24 -12.93
CA LEU A 254 17.24 10.10 -13.87
C LEU A 254 18.58 9.68 -14.51
N PRO A 255 19.49 10.60 -14.90
CA PRO A 255 20.71 10.23 -15.63
C PRO A 255 21.58 9.21 -14.89
N GLY A 256 21.79 8.06 -15.53
CA GLY A 256 22.61 6.97 -14.99
C GLY A 256 21.95 6.12 -13.90
N LEU A 257 20.64 6.27 -13.68
CA LEU A 257 19.87 5.45 -12.76
C LEU A 257 19.64 4.04 -13.35
N PRO A 258 20.16 2.96 -12.74
CA PRO A 258 20.02 1.61 -13.29
C PRO A 258 18.57 1.11 -13.19
N VAL A 259 18.18 0.21 -14.08
CA VAL A 259 16.87 -0.46 -14.02
C VAL A 259 16.86 -1.43 -12.84
N VAL A 260 15.88 -1.27 -11.94
CA VAL A 260 15.64 -2.19 -10.83
C VAL A 260 14.88 -3.40 -11.34
N GLU A 261 15.21 -4.59 -10.86
CA GLU A 261 14.49 -5.81 -11.22
C GLU A 261 13.00 -5.67 -10.87
N GLY A 262 12.12 -5.89 -11.85
CA GLY A 262 10.68 -5.65 -11.73
C GLY A 262 10.21 -4.26 -12.14
N ALA A 263 11.12 -3.33 -12.49
CA ALA A 263 10.74 -2.02 -13.00
C ALA A 263 10.18 -2.15 -14.42
N VAL A 264 8.94 -1.69 -14.62
CA VAL A 264 8.23 -1.76 -15.90
C VAL A 264 7.88 -0.37 -16.40
N SER A 265 8.09 -0.14 -17.70
CA SER A 265 7.59 1.07 -18.36
C SER A 265 6.08 0.96 -18.48
N SER A 266 5.33 2.03 -18.25
CA SER A 266 3.87 2.03 -18.31
C SER A 266 3.26 1.67 -19.67
N LYS A 267 4.05 1.64 -20.75
CA LYS A 267 3.63 1.01 -22.02
C LYS A 267 3.40 -0.50 -21.90
N GLU A 268 4.00 -1.13 -20.88
CA GLU A 268 3.85 -2.54 -20.51
C GLU A 268 3.11 -2.69 -19.17
N ALA A 269 3.21 -1.72 -18.24
CA ALA A 269 2.39 -1.70 -17.02
C ALA A 269 0.90 -1.45 -17.30
N GLY A 270 0.57 -0.83 -18.45
CA GLY A 270 -0.80 -0.76 -18.97
C GLY A 270 -1.30 -2.05 -19.63
N LYS A 271 -0.50 -3.12 -19.64
CA LYS A 271 -0.87 -4.41 -20.25
C LYS A 271 -0.65 -5.65 -19.39
N SER A 272 -0.22 -5.53 -18.14
CA SER A 272 -0.13 -6.70 -17.24
C SER A 272 -0.34 -6.33 -15.78
N ALA A 273 -1.59 -6.03 -15.42
CA ALA A 273 -2.19 -6.42 -14.14
C ALA A 273 -3.73 -6.48 -14.23
N GLU A 274 -4.27 -6.88 -15.37
CA GLU A 274 -5.44 -7.78 -15.40
C GLU A 274 -4.87 -9.19 -15.66
N THR A 275 -4.00 -9.63 -14.76
CA THR A 275 -3.86 -11.05 -14.53
C THR A 275 -4.79 -11.30 -13.37
N ASP A 276 -5.91 -12.00 -13.61
CA ASP A 276 -6.68 -12.68 -12.56
C ASP A 276 -5.76 -13.68 -11.86
N LEU A 277 -4.85 -13.18 -11.01
CA LEU A 277 -4.31 -13.94 -9.91
C LEU A 277 -5.52 -14.25 -9.03
N PRO A 278 -5.75 -15.50 -8.62
CA PRO A 278 -6.92 -15.85 -7.82
C PRO A 278 -7.02 -14.87 -6.65
N GLU A 279 -8.09 -14.09 -6.66
CA GLU A 279 -8.35 -12.99 -5.74
C GLU A 279 -8.18 -13.50 -4.31
N LYS A 280 -7.13 -13.03 -3.62
CA LYS A 280 -6.76 -13.58 -2.31
C LYS A 280 -7.86 -13.26 -1.30
N ASP A 281 -8.51 -14.31 -0.78
CA ASP A 281 -9.59 -14.19 0.20
C ASP A 281 -9.04 -13.74 1.56
N TRP A 282 -9.06 -12.44 1.81
CA TRP A 282 -8.60 -11.84 3.07
C TRP A 282 -9.47 -12.23 4.27
N SER A 283 -10.73 -12.63 4.06
CA SER A 283 -11.58 -13.15 5.13
C SER A 283 -11.08 -14.51 5.62
N LYS A 284 -10.52 -15.33 4.72
CA LYS A 284 -9.86 -16.58 5.13
C LYS A 284 -8.60 -16.33 5.96
N VAL A 285 -7.79 -15.35 5.57
CA VAL A 285 -6.61 -14.95 6.36
C VAL A 285 -7.01 -14.50 7.77
N ASN A 286 -8.08 -13.72 7.90
CA ASN A 286 -8.64 -13.37 9.21
C ASN A 286 -9.12 -14.59 9.99
N ALA A 287 -9.78 -15.55 9.34
CA ALA A 287 -10.24 -16.77 10.01
C ALA A 287 -9.07 -17.59 10.58
N ASP A 288 -8.00 -17.77 9.79
CA ASP A 288 -6.78 -18.45 10.21
C ASP A 288 -6.12 -17.69 11.38
N LEU A 289 -6.08 -16.35 11.32
CA LEU A 289 -5.53 -15.50 12.39
C LEU A 289 -6.35 -15.61 13.68
N PHE A 290 -7.68 -15.56 13.57
CA PHE A 290 -8.58 -15.64 14.73
C PHE A 290 -8.51 -17.00 15.40
N GLN A 291 -8.29 -18.07 14.64
CA GLN A 291 -8.07 -19.41 15.18
C GLN A 291 -6.80 -19.47 16.04
N GLU A 292 -5.68 -18.89 15.58
CA GLU A 292 -4.45 -18.86 16.38
C GLU A 292 -4.59 -17.96 17.61
N ILE A 293 -5.30 -16.83 17.51
CA ILE A 293 -5.62 -15.98 18.67
C ILE A 293 -6.44 -16.75 19.71
N ASP A 294 -7.48 -17.47 19.28
CA ASP A 294 -8.33 -18.25 20.18
C ASP A 294 -7.55 -19.40 20.84
N ARG A 295 -6.61 -20.01 20.10
CA ARG A 295 -5.70 -21.03 20.63
C ARG A 295 -4.73 -20.46 21.66
N ALA A 296 -4.13 -19.29 21.40
CA ALA A 296 -3.29 -18.60 22.36
C ALA A 296 -4.06 -18.28 23.65
N VAL A 297 -5.29 -17.77 23.52
CA VAL A 297 -6.15 -17.49 24.69
C VAL A 297 -6.50 -18.77 25.46
N ALA A 298 -6.73 -19.89 24.78
CA ALA A 298 -7.00 -21.17 25.45
C ALA A 298 -5.80 -21.68 26.27
N LEU A 299 -4.58 -21.59 25.71
CA LEU A 299 -3.35 -21.93 26.44
C LEU A 299 -3.10 -20.98 27.61
N TYR A 300 -3.40 -19.69 27.42
CA TYR A 300 -3.27 -18.74 28.50
C TYR A 300 -4.22 -19.06 29.66
N LYS A 301 -5.45 -19.51 29.37
CA LYS A 301 -6.41 -20.02 30.38
C LYS A 301 -5.93 -21.28 31.09
N SER A 302 -5.14 -22.14 30.44
CA SER A 302 -4.55 -23.33 31.09
C SER A 302 -3.30 -23.02 31.93
N GLY A 303 -2.87 -21.75 31.96
CA GLY A 303 -1.67 -21.32 32.69
C GLY A 303 -0.38 -21.45 31.87
N GLU A 304 -0.48 -21.82 30.59
CA GLU A 304 0.65 -21.99 29.67
C GLU A 304 1.01 -20.63 29.01
N THR A 305 1.32 -19.63 29.82
CA THR A 305 1.54 -18.24 29.36
C THR A 305 2.63 -18.12 28.30
N LYS A 306 3.73 -18.87 28.45
CA LYS A 306 4.85 -18.82 27.51
C LYS A 306 4.43 -19.31 26.12
N ASP A 307 3.68 -20.41 26.06
CA ASP A 307 3.24 -21.01 24.81
C ASP A 307 2.12 -20.18 24.17
N ALA A 308 1.24 -19.59 24.99
CA ALA A 308 0.24 -18.64 24.53
C ALA A 308 0.85 -17.41 23.84
N VAL A 309 1.87 -16.80 24.47
CA VAL A 309 2.61 -15.67 23.89
C VAL A 309 3.30 -16.10 22.59
N GLY A 310 3.92 -17.28 22.58
CA GLY A 310 4.56 -17.84 21.38
C GLY A 310 3.59 -17.98 20.22
N ILE A 311 2.40 -18.54 20.44
CA ILE A 311 1.36 -18.67 19.40
C ILE A 311 0.92 -17.31 18.87
N LEU A 312 0.73 -16.32 19.74
CA LEU A 312 0.28 -15.00 19.30
C LEU A 312 1.35 -14.28 18.47
N GLN A 313 2.63 -14.42 18.85
CA GLN A 313 3.77 -13.94 18.07
C GLN A 313 3.94 -14.71 16.75
N ASP A 314 3.61 -16.01 16.73
CA ASP A 314 3.59 -16.80 15.50
C ASP A 314 2.51 -16.35 14.55
N ALA A 315 1.31 -16.09 15.05
CA ALA A 315 0.19 -15.62 14.26
C ALA A 315 0.51 -14.31 13.52
N TYR A 316 1.28 -13.41 14.15
CA TYR A 316 1.81 -12.22 13.51
C TYR A 316 2.65 -12.56 12.26
N PHE A 317 3.69 -13.37 12.41
CA PHE A 317 4.60 -13.66 11.30
C PHE A 317 4.02 -14.65 10.28
N ASP A 318 3.39 -15.73 10.73
CA ASP A 318 2.97 -16.87 9.90
C ASP A 318 1.63 -16.65 9.20
N VAL A 319 0.79 -15.75 9.71
CA VAL A 319 -0.53 -15.47 9.13
C VAL A 319 -0.61 -14.03 8.65
N PHE A 320 -0.41 -13.04 9.52
CA PHE A 320 -0.61 -11.64 9.16
C PHE A 320 0.46 -11.13 8.16
N GLU A 321 1.74 -11.29 8.49
CA GLU A 321 2.85 -10.85 7.62
C GLU A 321 3.02 -11.78 6.42
N ALA A 322 3.09 -13.11 6.63
CA ALA A 322 3.31 -14.07 5.53
C ALA A 322 2.18 -14.09 4.50
N SER A 323 0.96 -13.68 4.86
CA SER A 323 -0.11 -13.52 3.87
C SER A 323 0.06 -12.28 2.99
N GLY A 324 0.98 -11.37 3.31
CA GLY A 324 1.11 -10.08 2.64
C GLY A 324 -0.05 -9.12 2.94
N MET A 325 -0.90 -9.45 3.92
CA MET A 325 -1.97 -8.58 4.38
C MET A 325 -1.38 -7.32 5.02
N GLU A 326 -0.39 -7.48 5.91
CA GLU A 326 0.35 -6.41 6.58
C GLU A 326 0.95 -5.41 5.59
N ALA A 327 1.74 -5.88 4.62
CA ALA A 327 2.28 -5.03 3.55
C ALA A 327 1.21 -4.31 2.71
N LYS A 328 0.11 -4.99 2.34
CA LYS A 328 -0.98 -4.36 1.55
C LYS A 328 -1.77 -3.34 2.35
N ILE A 329 -1.91 -3.52 3.66
CA ILE A 329 -2.52 -2.52 4.55
C ILE A 329 -1.58 -1.35 4.71
N GLY A 330 -0.29 -1.60 5.01
CA GLY A 330 0.71 -0.55 5.16
C GLY A 330 0.85 0.34 3.92
N ALA A 331 0.71 -0.25 2.73
CA ALA A 331 0.69 0.49 1.47
C ALA A 331 -0.52 1.43 1.31
N ARG A 332 -1.64 1.16 1.99
CA ARG A 332 -2.88 1.94 1.92
C ARG A 332 -3.08 2.87 3.13
N ASP A 333 -2.71 2.42 4.33
CA ASP A 333 -2.84 3.12 5.60
C ASP A 333 -1.79 2.60 6.61
N SER A 334 -0.66 3.31 6.70
CA SER A 334 0.45 2.97 7.59
C SER A 334 0.12 3.16 9.07
N ASN A 335 -0.73 4.13 9.42
CA ASN A 335 -1.17 4.32 10.81
C ASN A 335 -2.08 3.19 11.25
N PHE A 336 -2.94 2.70 10.36
CA PHE A 336 -3.79 1.56 10.65
C PHE A 336 -2.99 0.25 10.72
N LYS A 337 -1.96 0.06 9.89
CA LYS A 337 -0.98 -1.02 10.07
C LYS A 337 -0.37 -0.99 11.48
N ALA A 338 0.15 0.15 11.92
CA ALA A 338 0.74 0.30 13.25
C ALA A 338 -0.28 0.02 14.39
N ALA A 339 -1.55 0.39 14.19
CA ALA A 339 -2.61 0.05 15.15
C ALA A 339 -2.86 -1.47 15.23
N LEU A 340 -2.83 -2.18 14.10
CA LEU A 340 -2.95 -3.65 14.06
C LEU A 340 -1.76 -4.35 14.73
N GLU A 341 -0.54 -3.87 14.50
CA GLU A 341 0.68 -4.33 15.18
C GLU A 341 0.58 -4.10 16.70
N GLY A 342 0.12 -2.91 17.11
CA GLY A 342 -0.05 -2.56 18.52
C GLY A 342 -0.99 -3.47 19.29
N HIS A 343 -1.99 -4.08 18.64
CA HIS A 343 -2.87 -5.08 19.28
C HIS A 343 -2.09 -6.32 19.72
N PHE A 344 -1.15 -6.82 18.90
CA PHE A 344 -0.32 -7.97 19.26
C PHE A 344 0.54 -7.66 20.50
N SER A 345 1.30 -6.57 20.46
CA SER A 345 2.19 -6.19 21.58
C SER A 345 1.39 -5.91 22.87
N MET A 346 0.20 -5.29 22.75
CA MET A 346 -0.68 -5.05 23.90
C MET A 346 -1.18 -6.35 24.54
N ILE A 347 -1.68 -7.30 23.74
CA ILE A 347 -2.21 -8.57 24.26
C ILE A 347 -1.08 -9.43 24.82
N VAL A 348 0.08 -9.50 24.16
CA VAL A 348 1.29 -10.16 24.71
C VAL A 348 1.68 -9.54 26.05
N GLY A 349 1.69 -8.21 26.15
CA GLY A 349 1.98 -7.49 27.38
C GLY A 349 0.99 -7.81 28.51
N GLN A 350 -0.30 -7.93 28.20
CA GLN A 350 -1.33 -8.36 29.16
C GLN A 350 -1.13 -9.79 29.63
N MET A 351 -0.80 -10.72 28.73
CA MET A 351 -0.50 -12.12 29.07
C MET A 351 0.74 -12.24 29.98
N LYS A 352 1.83 -11.55 29.62
CA LYS A 352 3.07 -11.52 30.43
C LYS A 352 2.84 -10.95 31.83
N LYS A 353 1.91 -10.00 31.97
CA LYS A 353 1.52 -9.40 33.25
C LYS A 353 0.52 -10.23 34.07
N GLY A 354 0.05 -11.37 33.54
CA GLY A 354 -0.92 -12.22 34.25
C GLY A 354 -2.32 -11.60 34.35
N VAL A 355 -2.70 -10.72 33.41
CA VAL A 355 -4.04 -10.11 33.38
C VAL A 355 -5.10 -11.20 33.15
N PRO A 356 -6.18 -11.29 33.95
CA PRO A 356 -7.23 -12.27 33.74
C PRO A 356 -7.90 -12.12 32.37
N VAL A 357 -8.26 -13.24 31.73
CA VAL A 357 -8.80 -13.23 30.36
C VAL A 357 -10.09 -12.43 30.25
N GLU A 358 -10.92 -12.43 31.30
CA GLU A 358 -12.15 -11.64 31.39
C GLU A 358 -11.87 -10.14 31.26
N SER A 359 -10.70 -9.68 31.72
CA SER A 359 -10.27 -8.28 31.58
C SER A 359 -9.63 -7.98 30.22
N MET A 360 -9.29 -9.02 29.44
CA MET A 360 -8.68 -8.90 28.12
C MET A 360 -9.71 -8.98 26.98
N GLU A 361 -10.96 -9.36 27.26
CA GLU A 361 -12.02 -9.53 26.25
C GLU A 361 -12.23 -8.28 25.39
N GLY A 362 -12.11 -7.08 25.98
CA GLY A 362 -12.19 -5.82 25.25
C GLY A 362 -11.06 -5.65 24.23
N SER A 363 -9.81 -5.93 24.63
CA SER A 363 -8.64 -5.86 23.75
C SER A 363 -8.71 -6.90 22.63
N LEU A 364 -9.13 -8.13 22.93
CA LEU A 364 -9.32 -9.20 21.94
C LEU A 364 -10.42 -8.86 20.93
N THR A 365 -11.53 -8.29 21.39
CA THR A 365 -12.65 -7.87 20.52
C THR A 365 -12.22 -6.72 19.61
N ALA A 366 -11.48 -5.74 20.14
CA ALA A 366 -10.95 -4.63 19.36
C ALA A 366 -9.99 -5.13 18.26
N MET A 367 -9.06 -6.03 18.61
CA MET A 367 -8.15 -6.64 17.64
C MET A 367 -8.91 -7.33 16.51
N LYS A 368 -9.85 -8.23 16.83
CA LYS A 368 -10.64 -8.94 15.80
C LYS A 368 -11.44 -7.98 14.92
N GLY A 369 -12.08 -6.95 15.51
CA GLY A 369 -12.83 -5.95 14.77
C GLY A 369 -11.97 -5.12 13.81
N ASP A 370 -10.77 -4.73 14.22
CA ASP A 370 -9.85 -4.01 13.33
C ASP A 370 -9.32 -4.91 12.21
N PHE A 371 -9.09 -6.20 12.46
CA PHE A 371 -8.76 -7.15 11.40
C PHE A 371 -9.91 -7.37 10.39
N GLU A 372 -11.16 -7.41 10.83
CA GLU A 372 -12.33 -7.44 9.94
C GLU A 372 -12.42 -6.18 9.07
N LYS A 373 -12.15 -5.01 9.66
CA LYS A 373 -12.04 -3.75 8.93
C LYS A 373 -10.89 -3.79 7.92
N ALA A 374 -9.75 -4.39 8.28
CA ALA A 374 -8.60 -4.55 7.40
C ALA A 374 -8.92 -5.43 6.18
N ALA A 375 -9.58 -6.58 6.37
CA ALA A 375 -10.02 -7.41 5.26
C ALA A 375 -11.05 -6.69 4.36
N SER A 376 -11.98 -5.94 4.97
CA SER A 376 -12.95 -5.12 4.22
C SER A 376 -12.28 -4.02 3.41
N MET A 377 -11.26 -3.37 4.00
CA MET A 377 -10.44 -2.34 3.37
C MET A 377 -9.63 -2.90 2.21
N LEU A 378 -9.11 -4.12 2.31
CA LEU A 378 -8.38 -4.80 1.23
C LEU A 378 -9.30 -5.24 0.07
N GLY A 379 -10.60 -5.35 0.34
CA GLY A 379 -11.64 -5.79 -0.58
C GLY A 379 -11.87 -7.30 -0.43
N THR A 380 -13.12 -7.75 -0.34
CA THR A 380 -13.41 -9.16 -0.56
C THR A 380 -13.19 -9.42 -2.03
N GLY A 381 -12.43 -10.44 -2.39
CA GLY A 381 -12.19 -10.83 -3.77
C GLY A 381 -13.43 -11.39 -4.49
N LYS A 382 -14.51 -10.63 -4.46
CA LYS A 382 -15.83 -10.81 -5.06
C LYS A 382 -16.44 -9.42 -5.10
N ASP A 383 -16.46 -8.81 -6.28
CA ASP A 383 -17.46 -7.78 -6.56
C ASP A 383 -18.82 -8.30 -6.10
N SER A 384 -19.53 -7.51 -5.30
CA SER A 384 -20.87 -7.88 -4.83
C SER A 384 -21.70 -8.36 -6.03
N PRO A 385 -22.49 -9.44 -5.94
CA PRO A 385 -23.39 -9.85 -7.03
C PRO A 385 -24.26 -8.71 -7.56
N MET A 386 -24.51 -7.69 -6.73
CA MET A 386 -25.14 -6.43 -7.13
C MET A 386 -24.24 -5.52 -7.98
N ALA A 387 -22.95 -5.42 -7.69
CA ALA A 387 -21.98 -4.71 -8.51
C ALA A 387 -21.83 -5.38 -9.88
N LEU A 388 -21.67 -6.71 -9.94
CA LEU A 388 -21.64 -7.47 -11.20
C LEU A 388 -22.94 -7.32 -12.01
N PHE A 389 -24.09 -7.33 -11.33
CA PHE A 389 -25.38 -7.05 -11.96
C PHE A 389 -25.41 -5.63 -12.56
N PHE A 390 -24.97 -4.62 -11.82
CA PHE A 390 -24.94 -3.24 -12.34
C PHE A 390 -23.92 -3.03 -13.45
N TYR A 391 -22.75 -3.69 -13.39
CA TYR A 391 -21.76 -3.64 -14.46
C TYR A 391 -22.27 -4.29 -15.75
N SER A 392 -22.79 -5.51 -15.66
CA SER A 392 -23.40 -6.19 -16.81
C SER A 392 -24.61 -5.42 -17.35
N LEU A 393 -25.43 -4.85 -16.47
CA LEU A 393 -26.55 -3.99 -16.85
C LEU A 393 -26.08 -2.72 -17.57
N MET A 394 -25.05 -2.03 -17.08
CA MET A 394 -24.53 -0.79 -17.69
C MET A 394 -23.92 -1.05 -19.07
N ILE A 395 -23.21 -2.17 -19.24
CA ILE A 395 -22.68 -2.63 -20.54
C ILE A 395 -23.84 -2.90 -21.50
N ILE A 396 -24.81 -3.73 -21.12
CA ILE A 396 -25.95 -4.03 -22.01
C ILE A 396 -26.76 -2.78 -22.34
N LEU A 397 -26.94 -1.86 -21.37
CA LEU A 397 -27.67 -0.63 -21.55
C LEU A 397 -26.96 0.32 -22.53
N ARG A 398 -25.64 0.52 -22.39
CA ARG A 398 -24.85 1.38 -23.27
C ARG A 398 -24.90 0.87 -24.72
N GLU A 399 -24.66 -0.42 -24.90
CA GLU A 399 -24.57 -1.05 -26.21
C GLU A 399 -25.95 -1.10 -26.87
N GLY A 400 -27.00 -1.33 -26.08
CA GLY A 400 -28.39 -1.26 -26.53
C GLY A 400 -28.81 0.14 -26.96
N ILE A 401 -28.42 1.18 -26.21
CA ILE A 401 -28.73 2.58 -26.56
C ILE A 401 -28.00 2.98 -27.85
N GLU A 402 -26.71 2.66 -27.99
CA GLU A 402 -25.92 2.96 -29.19
C GLU A 402 -26.54 2.31 -30.45
N ALA A 403 -26.97 1.05 -30.35
CA ALA A 403 -27.63 0.36 -31.45
C ALA A 403 -28.97 1.01 -31.84
N ILE A 404 -29.80 1.41 -30.87
CA ILE A 404 -31.08 2.09 -31.12
C ILE A 404 -30.85 3.45 -31.77
N LEU A 405 -29.83 4.20 -31.34
CA LEU A 405 -29.48 5.49 -31.93
C LEU A 405 -29.09 5.34 -33.41
N ILE A 406 -28.27 4.34 -33.74
CA ILE A 406 -27.90 4.04 -35.14
C ILE A 406 -29.13 3.69 -35.97
N ILE A 407 -29.96 2.76 -35.50
CA ILE A 407 -31.17 2.33 -36.22
C ILE A 407 -32.12 3.51 -36.43
N THR A 408 -32.34 4.32 -35.41
CA THR A 408 -33.21 5.50 -35.46
C THR A 408 -32.68 6.54 -36.44
N ALA A 409 -31.36 6.79 -36.46
CA ALA A 409 -30.73 7.70 -37.41
C ALA A 409 -30.93 7.24 -38.86
N ILE A 410 -30.75 5.93 -39.14
CA ILE A 410 -30.95 5.37 -40.48
C ILE A 410 -32.43 5.46 -40.89
N ILE A 411 -33.36 5.11 -39.99
CA ILE A 411 -34.81 5.20 -40.25
C ILE A 411 -35.21 6.66 -40.53
N ALA A 412 -34.75 7.61 -39.71
CA ALA A 412 -35.02 9.03 -39.89
C ALA A 412 -34.47 9.54 -41.23
N TYR A 413 -33.27 9.11 -41.62
CA TYR A 413 -32.67 9.45 -42.92
C TYR A 413 -33.49 8.91 -44.10
N LEU A 414 -33.94 7.65 -44.06
CA LEU A 414 -34.78 7.06 -45.11
C LEU A 414 -36.15 7.71 -45.23
N VAL A 415 -36.76 8.05 -44.10
CA VAL A 415 -38.05 8.76 -44.07
C VAL A 415 -37.90 10.18 -44.62
N LYS A 416 -36.80 10.87 -44.29
CA LYS A 416 -36.50 12.23 -44.78
C LYS A 416 -36.21 12.26 -46.28
N THR A 417 -35.69 11.19 -46.85
CA THR A 417 -35.34 11.07 -48.28
C THR A 417 -36.42 10.39 -49.12
N ASP A 418 -37.63 10.21 -48.58
CA ASP A 418 -38.79 9.56 -49.21
C ASP A 418 -38.58 8.09 -49.65
N HIS A 419 -37.62 7.39 -49.04
CA HIS A 419 -37.33 5.97 -49.28
C HIS A 419 -37.98 5.06 -48.23
N ARG A 420 -39.26 5.29 -47.96
CA ARG A 420 -40.01 4.54 -46.92
C ARG A 420 -40.20 3.06 -47.26
N ASP A 421 -40.18 2.73 -48.54
CA ASP A 421 -40.21 1.36 -49.08
C ASP A 421 -39.06 0.50 -48.54
N LYS A 422 -37.90 1.10 -48.25
CA LYS A 422 -36.70 0.42 -47.75
C LYS A 422 -36.70 0.16 -46.25
N LEU A 423 -37.66 0.70 -45.49
CA LEU A 423 -37.75 0.47 -44.03
C LEU A 423 -37.90 -1.01 -43.69
N ARG A 424 -38.58 -1.79 -44.55
CA ARG A 424 -38.72 -3.25 -44.38
C ARG A 424 -37.38 -3.97 -44.33
N VAL A 425 -36.38 -3.47 -45.08
CA VAL A 425 -35.02 -4.05 -45.07
C VAL A 425 -34.36 -3.86 -43.71
N ILE A 426 -34.54 -2.70 -43.08
CA ILE A 426 -34.00 -2.43 -41.74
C ILE A 426 -34.64 -3.34 -40.69
N TYR A 427 -35.97 -3.44 -40.68
CA TYR A 427 -36.67 -4.31 -39.72
C TYR A 427 -36.29 -5.78 -39.91
N ASN A 428 -36.22 -6.26 -41.15
CA ASN A 428 -35.79 -7.63 -41.45
C ASN A 428 -34.32 -7.85 -41.04
N GLY A 429 -33.46 -6.84 -41.22
CA GLY A 429 -32.08 -6.87 -40.76
C GLY A 429 -31.97 -6.97 -39.23
N CYS A 430 -32.76 -6.18 -38.50
CA CYS A 430 -32.79 -6.21 -37.03
C CYS A 430 -33.25 -7.57 -36.49
N ILE A 431 -34.34 -8.12 -37.07
CA ILE A 431 -34.84 -9.44 -36.68
C ILE A 431 -33.81 -10.52 -37.00
N SER A 432 -33.19 -10.47 -38.18
CA SER A 432 -32.15 -11.42 -38.58
C SER A 432 -30.94 -11.35 -37.65
N ALA A 433 -30.51 -10.15 -37.25
CA ALA A 433 -29.40 -9.96 -36.32
C ALA A 433 -29.70 -10.53 -34.93
N LEU A 434 -30.93 -10.34 -34.42
CA LEU A 434 -31.36 -10.93 -33.15
C LEU A 434 -31.35 -12.46 -33.21
N VAL A 435 -31.90 -13.04 -34.29
CA VAL A 435 -31.91 -14.50 -34.48
C VAL A 435 -30.49 -15.05 -34.59
N LEU A 436 -29.62 -14.41 -35.39
CA LEU A 436 -28.22 -14.80 -35.52
C LEU A 436 -27.45 -14.69 -34.20
N SER A 437 -27.73 -13.66 -33.38
CA SER A 437 -27.13 -13.51 -32.05
C SER A 437 -27.49 -14.67 -31.12
N VAL A 438 -28.78 -15.04 -31.05
CA VAL A 438 -29.24 -16.19 -30.26
C VAL A 438 -28.64 -17.51 -30.77
N ILE A 439 -28.59 -17.71 -32.09
CA ILE A 439 -27.96 -18.90 -32.68
C ILE A 439 -26.48 -18.95 -32.30
N THR A 440 -25.76 -17.84 -32.39
CA THR A 440 -24.34 -17.75 -32.03
C THR A 440 -24.12 -18.08 -30.56
N ALA A 441 -24.95 -17.53 -29.66
CA ALA A 441 -24.89 -17.83 -28.23
C ALA A 441 -25.11 -19.33 -27.93
N LEU A 442 -26.06 -19.96 -28.62
CA LEU A 442 -26.30 -21.40 -28.49
C LEU A 442 -25.16 -22.24 -29.07
N LEU A 443 -24.57 -21.83 -30.20
CA LEU A 443 -23.41 -22.50 -30.80
C LEU A 443 -22.20 -22.42 -29.87
N VAL A 444 -21.90 -21.25 -29.30
CA VAL A 444 -20.83 -21.07 -28.31
C VAL A 444 -21.07 -21.98 -27.10
N LYS A 445 -22.29 -21.98 -26.54
CA LYS A 445 -22.64 -22.86 -25.42
C LYS A 445 -22.49 -24.35 -25.76
N TRP A 446 -22.77 -24.74 -27.00
CA TRP A 446 -22.69 -26.13 -27.46
C TRP A 446 -21.25 -26.57 -27.74
N VAL A 447 -20.45 -25.74 -28.42
CA VAL A 447 -19.04 -26.03 -28.78
C VAL A 447 -18.16 -26.20 -27.54
N PHE A 448 -18.41 -25.43 -26.47
CA PHE A 448 -17.50 -25.33 -25.33
C PHE A 448 -17.97 -26.07 -24.07
N LYS A 449 -18.76 -27.14 -24.21
CA LYS A 449 -19.28 -27.91 -23.07
C LYS A 449 -18.22 -28.71 -22.28
N THR A 450 -16.92 -28.57 -22.56
CA THR A 450 -15.85 -29.32 -21.88
C THR A 450 -14.57 -28.48 -21.73
N SER A 451 -14.18 -28.24 -20.47
CA SER A 451 -12.88 -27.72 -19.97
C SER A 451 -12.71 -26.20 -19.83
N ALA A 452 -12.22 -25.77 -18.66
CA ALA A 452 -11.95 -24.38 -18.27
C ALA A 452 -10.89 -23.68 -19.15
N ALA A 453 -9.92 -24.44 -19.67
CA ALA A 453 -8.91 -23.92 -20.61
C ALA A 453 -9.49 -23.37 -21.92
N SER A 454 -10.75 -23.72 -22.26
CA SER A 454 -11.42 -23.19 -23.45
C SER A 454 -12.00 -21.79 -23.27
N GLN A 455 -12.13 -21.30 -22.02
CA GLN A 455 -12.62 -19.95 -21.73
C GLN A 455 -11.55 -18.89 -22.01
N GLU A 456 -10.30 -19.16 -21.66
CA GLU A 456 -9.16 -18.25 -21.92
C GLU A 456 -8.91 -18.06 -23.42
N VAL A 457 -8.99 -19.14 -24.21
CA VAL A 457 -8.86 -19.07 -25.68
C VAL A 457 -10.04 -18.32 -26.31
N MET A 458 -11.25 -18.47 -25.75
CA MET A 458 -12.45 -17.76 -26.21
C MET A 458 -12.31 -16.25 -26.05
N GLU A 459 -11.79 -15.80 -24.90
CA GLU A 459 -11.60 -14.39 -24.61
C GLU A 459 -10.54 -13.76 -25.52
N GLY A 460 -9.40 -14.44 -25.70
CA GLY A 460 -8.36 -13.99 -26.64
C GLY A 460 -8.85 -13.89 -28.09
N VAL A 461 -9.63 -14.88 -28.57
CA VAL A 461 -10.20 -14.85 -29.93
C VAL A 461 -11.28 -13.77 -30.06
N ALA A 462 -12.11 -13.57 -29.04
CA ALA A 462 -13.13 -12.52 -29.03
C ALA A 462 -12.49 -11.12 -29.10
N MET A 463 -11.42 -10.88 -28.35
CA MET A 463 -10.66 -9.63 -28.39
C MET A 463 -10.02 -9.39 -29.76
N LEU A 464 -9.43 -10.42 -30.38
CA LEU A 464 -8.88 -10.32 -31.73
C LEU A 464 -9.95 -9.99 -32.77
N LEU A 465 -11.11 -10.66 -32.71
CA LEU A 465 -12.24 -10.35 -33.59
C LEU A 465 -12.76 -8.93 -33.39
N ALA A 466 -12.90 -8.49 -32.14
CA ALA A 466 -13.31 -7.12 -31.81
C ALA A 466 -12.32 -6.09 -32.39
N SER A 467 -11.02 -6.33 -32.26
CA SER A 467 -9.98 -5.48 -32.84
C SER A 467 -10.10 -5.37 -34.37
N VAL A 468 -10.31 -6.49 -35.07
CA VAL A 468 -10.49 -6.50 -36.53
C VAL A 468 -11.74 -5.73 -36.95
N VAL A 469 -12.86 -5.90 -36.24
CA VAL A 469 -14.11 -5.19 -36.52
C VAL A 469 -13.94 -3.69 -36.32
N LEU A 470 -13.39 -3.27 -35.17
CA LEU A 470 -13.15 -1.85 -34.88
C LEU A 470 -12.19 -1.21 -35.88
N PHE A 471 -11.14 -1.93 -36.28
CA PHE A 471 -10.21 -1.48 -37.30
C PHE A 471 -10.91 -1.29 -38.65
N SER A 472 -11.74 -2.26 -39.04
CA SER A 472 -12.49 -2.22 -40.30
C SER A 472 -13.47 -1.04 -40.35
N VAL A 473 -14.19 -0.79 -39.25
CA VAL A 473 -15.12 0.35 -39.12
C VAL A 473 -14.37 1.68 -39.14
N SER A 474 -13.27 1.79 -38.39
CA SER A 474 -12.43 3.00 -38.35
C SER A 474 -11.85 3.32 -39.73
N TYR A 475 -11.34 2.30 -40.44
CA TYR A 475 -10.85 2.44 -41.80
C TYR A 475 -11.95 2.90 -42.78
N TRP A 476 -13.15 2.33 -42.67
CA TRP A 476 -14.29 2.72 -43.51
C TRP A 476 -14.71 4.18 -43.29
N LEU A 477 -14.76 4.63 -42.05
CA LEU A 477 -15.09 6.02 -41.70
C LEU A 477 -14.04 7.00 -42.25
N ILE A 478 -12.75 6.69 -42.10
CA ILE A 478 -11.65 7.52 -42.61
C ILE A 478 -11.67 7.57 -44.15
N SER A 479 -11.82 6.42 -44.81
CA SER A 479 -11.85 6.32 -46.27
C SER A 479 -12.99 7.12 -46.90
N LYS A 480 -14.16 7.19 -46.24
CA LYS A 480 -15.30 8.00 -46.73
C LYS A 480 -15.18 9.48 -46.39
N ALA A 481 -14.55 9.84 -45.28
CA ALA A 481 -14.28 11.24 -44.90
C ALA A 481 -13.29 11.91 -45.86
N GLU A 482 -12.31 11.18 -46.40
CA GLU A 482 -11.37 11.70 -47.41
C GLU A 482 -12.01 11.86 -48.79
N ALA A 483 -12.92 10.95 -49.18
CA ALA A 483 -13.58 11.00 -50.49
C ALA A 483 -14.44 12.27 -50.69
N GLN A 484 -14.96 12.88 -49.62
CA GLN A 484 -15.71 14.14 -49.70
C GLN A 484 -14.84 15.39 -49.92
N LYS A 485 -13.56 15.37 -49.53
CA LYS A 485 -12.62 16.50 -49.76
C LYS A 485 -12.14 16.59 -51.21
N TRP A 486 -12.17 15.49 -51.95
CA TRP A 486 -11.74 15.44 -53.36
C TRP A 486 -12.83 15.82 -54.37
N VAL A 487 -14.10 15.88 -53.97
CA VAL A 487 -15.22 16.33 -54.84
C VAL A 487 -15.45 17.85 -54.71
N SER A 488 -14.88 18.49 -53.69
CA SER A 488 -14.93 19.95 -53.47
C SER A 488 -13.69 20.71 -53.98
N TYR A 489 -12.83 20.05 -54.75
CA TYR A 489 -11.70 20.62 -55.49
C TYR A 489 -11.91 20.30 -56.97
#